data_AF-A0A954BA42-F1
#
_entry.id   AF-A0A954BA42-F1
#
_cell.length_a   1.000
_cell.length_b   1.000
_cell.length_c   1.000
_cell.angle_alpha   90.00
_cell.angle_beta   90.00
_cell.angle_gamma   90.00
#
_symmetry.space_group_name_H-M   'P 1'
#
loop_
_entity.id
_entity.type
_entity.pdbx_description
1 polymer ?
#
loop_
_entity_poly.entity_id
_entity_poly.type
_entity_poly.pdbx_seq_one_letter_code
_entity_poly.pdbx_strand_id
1 'polypeptide(L)'
;MYETFSYDDPSVVPLKARRHWRFMESNSAAAVMKAVCPNEWADIVKVLETYRLDPANWMKPGGDRGDVAEEIDNEFGKRGWQETRLPVNICSCVTTLLTALSGPSCPFISDRSRRSNSFNLWKRRQ
;
A
#
# COMPACT_ATOMS: atom_id res chain seq x y z
N MET A 1 14.70 -10.00 -9.08
CA MET A 1 13.95 -8.75 -8.88
C MET A 1 14.73 -7.66 -9.58
N TYR A 2 14.15 -6.97 -10.57
CA TYR A 2 14.84 -5.90 -11.27
C TYR A 2 14.61 -4.60 -10.52
N GLU A 3 15.70 -4.05 -9.99
CA GLU A 3 15.69 -2.70 -9.41
C GLU A 3 15.61 -1.69 -10.56
N THR A 4 14.70 -0.74 -10.42
CA THR A 4 14.50 0.33 -11.40
C THR A 4 14.70 1.68 -10.73
N PHE A 5 14.94 2.71 -11.54
CA PHE A 5 15.29 4.05 -11.05
C PHE A 5 14.44 5.14 -11.72
N SER A 6 13.17 4.84 -12.00
CA SER A 6 12.27 5.78 -12.71
C SER A 6 11.98 7.04 -11.89
N TYR A 7 12.23 7.00 -10.59
CA TYR A 7 12.17 8.15 -9.69
C TYR A 7 13.29 9.18 -9.91
N ASP A 8 14.37 8.87 -10.63
CA ASP A 8 15.48 9.82 -10.83
C ASP A 8 15.13 10.97 -11.76
N ASP A 9 14.12 10.78 -12.63
CA ASP A 9 13.57 11.83 -13.45
C ASP A 9 12.93 12.93 -12.56
N PRO A 10 13.42 14.18 -12.62
CA PRO A 10 12.83 15.31 -11.90
C PRO A 10 11.34 15.52 -12.18
N SER A 11 10.86 15.07 -13.34
CA SER A 11 9.44 15.13 -13.69
C SER A 11 8.61 14.16 -12.83
N VAL A 12 9.16 13.02 -12.42
CA VAL A 12 8.46 11.97 -11.67
C VAL A 12 8.55 12.20 -10.17
N VAL A 13 9.77 12.46 -9.67
CA VAL A 13 10.00 12.82 -8.26
C VAL A 13 10.89 14.07 -8.19
N PRO A 14 10.40 15.15 -7.57
CA PRO A 14 11.16 16.39 -7.43
C PRO A 14 12.41 16.17 -6.57
N LEU A 15 13.46 16.91 -6.89
CA LEU A 15 14.76 16.80 -6.21
C LEU A 15 14.66 17.05 -4.70
N LYS A 16 13.70 17.88 -4.26
CA LYS A 16 13.46 18.16 -2.85
C LYS A 16 13.16 16.87 -2.09
N ALA A 17 12.15 16.09 -2.51
CA ALA A 17 11.82 14.81 -1.89
C ALA A 17 13.01 13.82 -1.92
N ARG A 18 13.74 13.75 -3.04
CA ARG A 18 14.91 12.86 -3.20
C ARG A 18 16.07 13.15 -2.25
N ARG A 19 16.23 14.40 -1.81
CA ARG A 19 17.28 14.77 -0.84
C ARG A 19 16.92 14.37 0.59
N HIS A 20 15.65 14.13 0.88
CA HIS A 20 15.17 13.84 2.23
C HIS A 20 15.04 12.35 2.51
N TRP A 21 14.86 11.53 1.48
CA TRP A 21 14.57 10.11 1.61
C TRP A 21 15.46 9.25 0.71
N ARG A 22 15.67 8.00 1.11
CA ARG A 22 16.24 6.97 0.22
C ARG A 22 15.10 6.30 -0.53
N PHE A 23 15.27 6.14 -1.84
CA PHE A 23 14.29 5.52 -2.72
C PHE A 23 14.79 4.15 -3.14
N MET A 24 13.87 3.18 -3.14
CA MET A 24 14.10 1.84 -3.68
C MET A 24 12.84 1.45 -4.44
N GLU A 25 12.99 1.08 -5.71
CA GLU A 25 11.87 0.90 -6.63
C GLU A 25 11.99 -0.43 -7.37
N SER A 26 10.84 -1.04 -7.66
CA SER A 26 10.71 -2.19 -8.56
C SER A 26 9.70 -1.90 -9.67
N ASN A 27 9.97 -2.41 -10.88
CA ASN A 27 9.07 -2.33 -12.04
C ASN A 27 8.63 -0.91 -12.43
N SER A 28 9.48 0.10 -12.24
CA SER A 28 9.19 1.50 -12.56
C SER A 28 7.93 2.04 -11.86
N ALA A 29 7.69 1.62 -10.62
CA ALA A 29 6.50 1.96 -9.85
C ALA A 29 6.21 3.46 -9.78
N ALA A 30 7.21 4.34 -9.64
CA ALA A 30 7.04 5.79 -9.55
C ALA A 30 6.51 6.37 -10.88
N ALA A 31 7.08 5.97 -12.01
CA ALA A 31 6.59 6.37 -13.33
C ALA A 31 5.18 5.84 -13.61
N VAL A 32 4.89 4.58 -13.22
CA VAL A 32 3.55 3.98 -13.37
C VAL A 32 2.52 4.72 -12.52
N MET A 33 2.83 5.01 -11.25
CA MET A 33 1.94 5.74 -10.35
C MET A 33 1.62 7.13 -10.89
N LYS A 34 2.63 7.85 -11.40
CA LYS A 34 2.42 9.15 -12.04
C LYS A 34 1.53 9.06 -13.28
N ALA A 35 1.69 8.02 -14.09
CA ALA A 35 0.93 7.85 -15.33
C ALA A 35 -0.53 7.46 -15.08
N VAL A 36 -0.78 6.56 -14.12
CA VAL A 36 -2.12 6.02 -13.85
C VAL A 36 -2.93 6.91 -12.91
N CYS A 37 -2.30 7.43 -11.86
CA CYS A 37 -2.94 8.20 -10.78
C CYS A 37 -2.15 9.49 -10.47
N PRO A 38 -2.12 10.48 -11.39
CA PRO A 38 -1.27 11.67 -11.24
C PRO A 38 -1.63 12.52 -10.02
N ASN A 39 -2.91 12.60 -9.65
CA ASN A 39 -3.36 13.42 -8.53
C ASN A 39 -2.95 12.82 -7.18
N GLU A 40 -3.15 11.51 -7.03
CA GLU A 40 -2.77 10.74 -5.84
C GLU A 40 -1.25 10.72 -5.69
N TRP A 41 -0.52 10.57 -6.81
CA TRP A 41 0.94 10.63 -6.80
C TRP A 41 1.45 12.01 -6.37
N ALA A 42 0.84 13.08 -6.85
CA ALA A 42 1.18 14.44 -6.42
C ALA A 42 0.96 14.65 -4.92
N ASP A 43 -0.10 14.07 -4.35
CA ASP A 43 -0.34 14.10 -2.91
C ASP A 43 0.79 13.40 -2.13
N ILE A 44 1.17 12.19 -2.54
CA ILE A 44 2.26 11.41 -1.93
C ILE A 44 3.58 12.18 -2.00
N VAL A 45 3.95 12.66 -3.18
CA VAL A 45 5.18 13.44 -3.38
C VAL A 45 5.18 14.67 -2.47
N LYS A 46 4.07 15.39 -2.38
CA LYS A 46 3.97 16.57 -1.53
C LYS A 46 4.10 16.22 -0.04
N VAL A 47 3.62 15.07 0.43
CA VAL A 47 3.89 14.60 1.81
C VAL A 47 5.39 14.33 2.00
N LEU A 48 6.04 13.63 1.06
CA LEU A 48 7.48 13.35 1.12
C LEU A 48 8.33 14.64 1.12
N GLU A 49 7.88 15.68 0.41
CA GLU A 49 8.54 16.97 0.40
C GLU A 49 8.41 17.74 1.72
N THR A 50 7.26 17.66 2.41
CA THR A 50 6.97 18.48 3.59
C THR A 50 7.29 17.78 4.90
N TYR A 51 6.99 16.49 5.01
CA TYR A 51 7.09 15.73 6.25
C TYR A 51 8.54 15.43 6.66
N ARG A 52 8.88 15.64 7.93
CA ARG A 52 10.21 15.38 8.49
C ARG A 52 10.07 14.61 9.78
N LEU A 53 10.95 13.64 9.96
CA LEU A 53 11.09 12.91 11.22
C LEU A 53 11.80 13.82 12.22
N ASP A 54 11.12 14.19 13.31
CA ASP A 54 11.72 14.88 14.44
C ASP A 54 12.40 13.85 15.36
N PRO A 55 13.73 13.91 15.54
CA PRO A 55 14.45 13.00 16.42
C PRO A 55 13.94 13.03 17.88
N ALA A 56 13.39 14.16 18.34
CA ALA A 56 12.87 14.31 19.70
C ALA A 56 11.59 13.49 19.94
N ASN A 57 10.75 13.34 18.90
CA ASN A 57 9.54 12.51 18.98
C ASN A 57 9.84 11.05 18.64
N TRP A 58 10.75 10.80 17.70
CA TRP A 58 11.09 9.44 17.25
C TRP A 58 11.94 8.64 18.25
N MET A 59 12.84 9.27 19.01
CA MET A 59 13.74 8.55 19.93
C MET A 59 13.11 8.20 21.29
N LYS A 60 11.81 8.43 21.48
CA LYS A 60 11.12 8.07 22.72
C LYS A 60 11.04 6.53 22.83
N PRO A 61 11.54 5.93 23.91
CA PRO A 61 11.52 4.48 24.08
C PRO A 61 10.10 3.99 24.40
N GLY A 62 9.56 3.09 23.56
CA GLY A 62 8.40 2.25 23.87
C GLY A 62 7.03 2.81 23.50
N GLY A 63 6.16 1.92 23.00
CA GLY A 63 4.78 2.19 22.55
C GLY A 63 4.40 1.30 21.37
N ASP A 64 3.12 0.91 21.24
CA ASP A 64 2.59 0.32 20.00
C ASP A 64 2.72 1.34 18.85
N ARG A 65 2.78 0.86 17.59
CA ARG A 65 2.99 1.61 16.33
C ARG A 65 3.24 3.12 16.56
N GLY A 66 4.49 3.48 16.85
CA GLY A 66 4.85 4.80 17.39
C GLY A 66 4.28 6.01 16.63
N ASP A 67 4.17 7.14 17.34
CA ASP A 67 3.54 8.42 16.96
C ASP A 67 3.65 8.82 15.48
N VAL A 68 4.77 8.49 14.83
CA VAL A 68 5.00 8.76 13.40
C VAL A 68 3.99 8.11 12.46
N ALA A 69 3.48 6.92 12.77
CA ALA A 69 2.44 6.31 11.94
C ALA A 69 1.17 7.15 11.93
N GLU A 70 0.73 7.60 13.12
CA GLU A 70 -0.44 8.47 13.27
C GLU A 70 -0.21 9.85 12.64
N GLU A 71 0.98 10.43 12.77
CA GLU A 71 1.34 11.69 12.11
C GLU A 71 1.21 11.59 10.59
N ILE A 72 1.72 10.52 10.00
CA ILE A 72 1.63 10.27 8.55
C ILE A 72 0.17 10.08 8.13
N ASP A 73 -0.58 9.26 8.85
CA ASP A 73 -1.99 9.00 8.60
C ASP A 73 -2.81 10.30 8.64
N ASN A 74 -2.50 11.20 9.58
CA ASN A 74 -3.10 12.53 9.67
C ASN A 74 -2.75 13.43 8.48
N GLU A 75 -1.52 13.39 7.98
CA GLU A 75 -1.10 14.15 6.79
C GLU A 75 -1.85 13.72 5.51
N PHE A 76 -2.10 12.42 5.37
CA PHE A 76 -2.93 11.89 4.28
C PHE A 76 -4.43 12.14 4.52
N GLY A 77 -4.90 12.03 5.76
CA GLY A 77 -6.27 12.32 6.16
C GLY A 77 -6.69 13.76 5.84
N LYS A 78 -5.82 14.76 6.10
CA LYS A 78 -6.02 16.17 5.73
C LYS A 78 -6.24 16.38 4.22
N ARG A 79 -5.78 15.44 3.39
CA ARG A 79 -5.88 15.45 1.93
C ARG A 79 -7.04 14.60 1.40
N GLY A 80 -7.92 14.13 2.29
CA GLY A 80 -9.11 13.35 1.94
C GLY A 80 -8.82 11.87 1.67
N TRP A 81 -7.64 11.37 2.03
CA TRP A 81 -7.37 9.94 1.98
C TRP A 81 -8.13 9.24 3.09
N GLN A 82 -8.74 8.10 2.76
CA GLN A 82 -9.50 7.30 3.70
C GLN A 82 -8.96 5.88 3.72
N GLU A 83 -8.93 5.31 4.91
CA GLU A 83 -8.67 3.89 5.07
C GLU A 83 -9.74 3.09 4.31
N THR A 84 -9.30 2.24 3.40
CA THR A 84 -10.19 1.37 2.61
C THR A 84 -9.89 -0.08 2.93
N ARG A 85 -10.96 -0.85 3.14
CA ARG A 85 -10.86 -2.31 3.29
C ARG A 85 -11.19 -2.96 1.96
N LEU A 86 -10.26 -3.77 1.45
CA LEU A 86 -10.51 -4.62 0.29
C LEU A 86 -11.08 -5.96 0.76
N PRO A 87 -12.34 -6.29 0.45
CA PRO A 87 -12.87 -7.62 0.74
C PRO A 87 -12.27 -8.59 -0.27
N VAL A 88 -11.31 -9.41 0.18
CA VAL A 88 -10.78 -10.51 -0.65
C VAL A 88 -11.40 -11.80 -0.16
N ASN A 89 -12.08 -12.51 -1.07
CA ASN A 89 -12.54 -13.88 -0.85
C ASN A 89 -11.50 -14.84 -1.43
N ILE A 90 -10.74 -15.50 -0.57
CA ILE A 90 -9.79 -16.52 -0.99
C ILE A 90 -10.53 -17.86 -1.00
N CYS A 91 -10.78 -18.41 -2.19
CA CYS A 91 -11.27 -19.78 -2.34
C CYS A 91 -10.07 -20.71 -2.53
N SER A 92 -9.75 -21.52 -1.52
CA SER A 92 -8.70 -22.53 -1.62
C SER A 92 -9.24 -23.78 -2.31
N CYS A 93 -9.32 -23.78 -3.64
CA CYS A 93 -9.47 -25.03 -4.39
C CYS A 93 -8.09 -25.49 -4.84
N VAL A 94 -7.35 -26.13 -3.92
CA VAL A 94 -6.15 -26.89 -4.29
C VAL A 94 -6.64 -28.22 -4.84
N THR A 95 -6.89 -28.27 -6.14
CA THR A 95 -7.13 -29.53 -6.82
C THR A 95 -5.81 -30.28 -6.90
N THR A 96 -5.54 -31.12 -5.90
CA THR A 96 -4.54 -32.18 -6.06
C THR A 96 -5.07 -33.09 -7.16
N LEU A 97 -4.40 -33.09 -8.31
CA LEU A 97 -4.64 -33.96 -9.47
C LEU A 97 -4.31 -35.44 -9.12
N LEU A 98 -5.01 -36.02 -8.14
CA LEU A 98 -4.86 -37.43 -7.79
C LEU A 98 -6.16 -38.09 -7.32
N THR A 99 -7.28 -37.84 -8.00
CA THR A 99 -8.42 -38.80 -8.09
C THR A 99 -9.47 -38.29 -9.09
N ALA A 100 -9.16 -38.38 -10.38
CA ALA A 100 -10.16 -38.21 -11.43
C ALA A 100 -10.89 -39.54 -11.69
N LEU A 101 -11.71 -40.04 -10.76
CA LEU A 101 -12.62 -41.19 -11.00
C LEU A 101 -13.91 -41.16 -10.14
N SER A 102 -14.43 -39.99 -9.77
CA SER A 102 -15.82 -39.86 -9.31
C SER A 102 -16.40 -38.50 -9.66
N GLY A 103 -17.63 -38.51 -10.21
CA GLY A 103 -18.28 -37.42 -10.93
C GLY A 103 -18.64 -36.15 -10.15
N PRO A 104 -19.40 -35.23 -10.78
CA PRO A 104 -19.49 -33.84 -10.37
C PRO A 104 -20.51 -33.66 -9.24
N SER A 105 -20.02 -33.31 -8.07
CA SER A 105 -20.77 -32.45 -7.16
C SER A 105 -19.77 -31.55 -6.45
N CYS A 106 -19.56 -30.34 -6.97
CA CYS A 106 -19.08 -29.27 -6.12
C CYS A 106 -20.15 -29.08 -5.04
N PRO A 107 -19.88 -29.31 -3.74
CA PRO A 107 -20.83 -28.90 -2.74
C PRO A 107 -20.86 -27.38 -2.77
N PHE A 108 -22.03 -26.84 -3.06
CA PHE A 108 -22.38 -25.45 -2.81
C PHE A 108 -22.09 -25.17 -1.33
N ILE A 109 -20.98 -24.48 -1.04
CA ILE A 109 -20.61 -24.09 0.32
C ILE A 109 -21.58 -22.98 0.75
N SER A 110 -22.70 -23.39 1.34
CA SER A 110 -23.51 -22.55 2.21
C SER A 110 -23.09 -22.82 3.65
N ASP A 111 -21.90 -22.37 4.06
CA ASP A 111 -21.71 -22.08 5.48
C ASP A 111 -20.66 -21.01 5.76
N ARG A 112 -21.06 -20.19 6.72
CA ARG A 112 -20.60 -18.89 7.14
C ARG A 112 -19.52 -19.07 8.19
N SER A 113 -18.25 -19.05 7.79
CA SER A 113 -17.17 -18.69 8.72
C SER A 113 -16.38 -17.50 8.19
N ARG A 114 -16.88 -16.31 8.52
CA ARG A 114 -16.14 -15.05 8.41
C ARG A 114 -14.84 -15.17 9.22
N ARG A 115 -13.71 -15.38 8.55
CA ARG A 115 -12.40 -14.97 9.06
C ARG A 115 -11.83 -13.95 8.08
N SER A 116 -12.21 -12.68 8.30
CA SER A 116 -11.65 -11.55 7.56
C SER A 116 -10.23 -11.28 8.07
N ASN A 117 -9.22 -11.71 7.34
CA ASN A 117 -7.88 -11.16 7.51
C ASN A 117 -7.84 -9.80 6.82
N SER A 118 -7.71 -8.75 7.64
CA SER A 118 -7.72 -7.37 7.19
C SER A 118 -6.30 -6.96 6.79
N PHE A 119 -6.13 -6.46 5.56
CA PHE A 119 -4.96 -5.71 5.14
C PHE A 119 -5.40 -4.27 4.87
N ASN A 120 -4.66 -3.30 5.42
CA ASN A 120 -4.97 -1.88 5.28
C ASN A 120 -4.43 -1.36 3.94
N LEU A 121 -5.28 -0.74 3.12
CA LEU A 121 -4.90 -0.04 1.90
C LEU A 121 -5.59 1.33 1.86
N TRP A 122 -4.81 2.37 1.58
CA TRP A 122 -5.28 3.75 1.52
C TRP A 122 -5.81 4.08 0.11
N LYS A 123 -7.03 4.62 -0.01
CA LYS A 123 -7.61 5.05 -1.29
C LYS A 123 -8.22 6.46 -1.16
N ARG A 124 -7.97 7.33 -2.13
CA ARG A 124 -8.53 8.69 -2.20
C ARG A 124 -9.99 8.63 -2.69
N ARG A 125 -10.88 9.36 -2.03
CA ARG A 125 -12.30 9.47 -2.45
C ARG A 125 -12.35 10.42 -3.65
N GLN A 126 -12.85 9.95 -4.80
CA GLN A 126 -13.18 10.80 -5.95
C GLN A 126 -14.41 11.66 -5.64
#